data_AF-A0A3D0CTT3-F1
#
_entry.id   AF-A0A3D0CTT3-F1
#
_cell.length_a   1.000
_cell.length_b   1.000
_cell.length_c   1.000
_cell.angle_alpha   90.00
_cell.angle_beta   90.00
_cell.angle_gamma   90.00
#
_symmetry.space_group_name_H-M   'P 1'
#
loop_
_entity.id
_entity.type
_entity.pdbx_description
1 polymer ?
#
loop_
_entity_poly.entity_id
_entity_poly.type
_entity_poly.pdbx_seq_one_letter_code
_entity_poly.pdbx_strand_id
1 'polypeptide(L)'
;MAALKPTAGRVPRTGHIPFLEFGATEAFTQVGPLARRVEDLSLILPIIAGPDGLDPAAVPMPLRDPTSVELNELRVAYYIDIGLAPPPSTETCEAVRAATIGLATVGASVREEPPPGVETAPSLWSEIFVADGGAGMRRLLEKLEHRSSRRCAGEHVVRRRGARPCAPPNLKAPSLHVSN
;
A
#
# COMPACT_ATOMS: atom_id res chain seq x y z
N MET A 1 14.81 -10.40 -5.50
CA MET A 1 14.12 -9.10 -5.43
C MET A 1 13.83 -8.83 -3.97
N ALA A 2 13.85 -7.58 -3.54
CA ALA A 2 13.64 -7.17 -2.16
C ALA A 2 12.71 -5.95 -2.14
N ALA A 3 11.78 -5.93 -1.18
CA ALA A 3 10.83 -4.85 -0.97
C ALA A 3 10.88 -4.40 0.48
N LEU A 4 10.68 -3.11 0.74
CA LEU A 4 10.58 -2.59 2.09
C LEU A 4 9.29 -1.80 2.24
N LYS A 5 8.47 -2.15 3.24
CA LYS A 5 7.33 -1.35 3.68
C LYS A 5 7.75 -0.56 4.93
N PRO A 6 8.04 0.75 4.81
CA PRO A 6 8.52 1.53 5.95
C PRO A 6 7.46 1.67 7.05
N THR A 7 7.89 2.18 8.20
CA THR A 7 6.99 2.68 9.25
C THR A 7 6.02 3.72 8.65
N ALA A 8 4.76 3.67 9.07
CA ALA A 8 3.78 4.71 8.71
C ALA A 8 4.33 6.11 9.08
N GLY A 9 4.10 7.08 8.19
CA GLY A 9 4.62 8.44 8.36
C GLY A 9 6.12 8.63 8.04
N ARG A 10 6.85 7.60 7.62
CA ARG A 10 8.27 7.76 7.25
C ARG A 10 8.46 8.34 5.84
N VAL A 11 7.65 7.90 4.89
CA VAL A 11 7.64 8.37 3.50
C VAL A 11 6.32 9.13 3.28
N PRO A 12 6.37 10.39 2.81
CA PRO A 12 5.17 11.17 2.58
C PRO A 12 4.37 10.56 1.43
N ARG A 13 3.04 10.66 1.52
CA ARG A 13 2.09 10.08 0.56
C ARG A 13 1.54 11.16 -0.37
N THR A 14 2.18 12.33 -0.44
CA THR A 14 1.77 13.40 -1.34
C THR A 14 1.79 12.93 -2.78
N GLY A 15 0.67 13.11 -3.47
CA GLY A 15 0.49 12.63 -4.85
C GLY A 15 0.14 11.14 -4.97
N HIS A 16 0.16 10.37 -3.89
CA HIS A 16 -0.28 8.98 -3.87
C HIS A 16 -1.83 8.90 -3.92
N ILE A 17 -2.34 7.80 -4.49
CA ILE A 17 -3.77 7.46 -4.48
C ILE A 17 -3.92 6.13 -3.72
N PRO A 18 -4.76 6.04 -2.67
CA PRO A 18 -5.70 7.05 -2.18
C PRO A 18 -5.04 8.32 -1.63
N PHE A 19 -5.70 9.46 -1.81
CA PHE A 19 -5.23 10.76 -1.30
C PHE A 19 -5.25 10.79 0.24
N LEU A 20 -4.66 11.83 0.83
CA LEU A 20 -4.51 12.11 2.26
C LEU A 20 -5.83 12.32 3.05
N GLU A 21 -6.97 11.82 2.54
CA GLU A 21 -8.32 12.02 3.14
C GLU A 21 -9.16 10.72 3.14
N PHE A 22 -8.49 9.58 3.07
CA PHE A 22 -9.09 8.25 3.11
C PHE A 22 -9.54 7.81 4.52
N GLY A 23 -9.34 8.66 5.54
CA GLY A 23 -9.87 8.45 6.90
C GLY A 23 -9.01 7.53 7.76
N ALA A 24 -9.62 6.73 8.64
CA ALA A 24 -8.91 5.88 9.60
C ALA A 24 -7.96 4.85 8.95
N THR A 25 -8.23 4.45 7.71
CA THR A 25 -7.40 3.49 6.96
C THR A 25 -6.12 4.10 6.37
N GLU A 26 -5.97 5.42 6.43
CA GLU A 26 -4.79 6.12 5.94
C GLU A 26 -3.49 5.68 6.60
N ALA A 27 -3.56 5.39 7.90
CA ALA A 27 -2.43 4.90 8.69
C ALA A 27 -1.88 3.55 8.19
N PHE A 28 -2.63 2.84 7.34
CA PHE A 28 -2.25 1.55 6.76
C PHE A 28 -1.74 1.66 5.32
N THR A 29 -1.72 2.87 4.74
CA THR A 29 -1.12 3.13 3.43
C THR A 29 0.32 3.62 3.61
N GLN A 30 1.28 2.92 3.00
CA GLN A 30 2.68 3.32 2.98
C GLN A 30 3.26 3.16 1.57
N VAL A 31 4.10 4.12 1.19
CA VAL A 31 4.95 4.00 0.00
C VAL A 31 6.29 3.41 0.41
N GLY A 32 6.76 2.42 -0.34
CA GLY A 32 7.99 1.69 -0.06
C GLY A 32 8.72 1.27 -1.34
N PRO A 33 10.06 1.23 -1.34
CA PRO A 33 10.83 0.87 -2.52
C PRO A 33 10.83 -0.64 -2.77
N LEU A 34 10.89 -1.01 -4.05
CA LEU A 34 11.12 -2.37 -4.54
C LEU A 34 12.37 -2.34 -5.43
N ALA A 35 13.32 -3.24 -5.16
CA ALA A 35 14.57 -3.31 -5.91
C ALA A 35 15.02 -4.76 -6.13
N ARG A 36 16.06 -4.93 -6.96
CA ARG A 36 16.64 -6.26 -7.19
C ARG A 36 17.46 -6.72 -5.99
N ARG A 37 18.15 -5.80 -5.32
CA ARG A 37 19.06 -6.06 -4.20
C ARG A 37 18.68 -5.24 -2.95
N VAL A 38 19.16 -5.65 -1.79
CA VAL A 38 18.86 -4.98 -0.50
C VAL A 38 19.64 -3.68 -0.36
N GLU A 39 20.84 -3.61 -0.93
CA GLU A 39 21.70 -2.43 -0.92
C GLU A 39 21.02 -1.26 -1.64
N ASP A 40 20.32 -1.53 -2.74
CA ASP A 40 19.53 -0.54 -3.49
C ASP A 40 18.41 0.06 -2.61
N LEU A 41 17.79 -0.72 -1.73
CA LEU A 41 16.77 -0.23 -0.81
C LEU A 41 17.38 0.76 0.21
N SER A 42 18.61 0.49 0.65
CA SER A 42 19.35 1.35 1.58
C SER A 42 19.76 2.68 0.94
N LEU A 43 19.90 2.73 -0.39
CA LEU A 43 20.14 3.95 -1.15
C LEU A 43 18.86 4.76 -1.40
N ILE A 44 17.75 4.08 -1.71
CA ILE A 44 16.50 4.76 -2.08
C ILE A 44 15.76 5.29 -0.86
N LEU A 45 15.70 4.54 0.24
CA LEU A 45 14.90 4.91 1.41
C LEU A 45 15.26 6.30 1.99
N PRO A 46 16.54 6.67 2.18
CA PRO A 46 16.90 8.00 2.68
C PRO A 46 16.49 9.15 1.77
N ILE A 47 16.37 8.91 0.46
CA ILE A 47 15.99 9.93 -0.53
C ILE A 47 14.50 10.25 -0.44
N ILE A 48 13.67 9.22 -0.24
CA ILE A 48 12.21 9.36 -0.22
C ILE A 48 11.64 9.56 1.19
N ALA A 49 12.45 9.37 2.24
CA ALA A 49 12.02 9.52 3.62
C ALA A 49 12.09 10.98 4.09
N GLY A 50 11.19 11.33 5.01
CA GLY A 50 11.16 12.64 5.65
C GLY A 50 9.95 13.50 5.28
N PRO A 51 9.65 14.54 6.07
CA PRO A 51 8.52 15.42 5.81
C PRO A 51 8.73 16.24 4.53
N ASP A 52 7.73 16.29 3.68
CA ASP A 52 7.69 17.12 2.45
C ASP A 52 6.96 18.46 2.65
N GLY A 53 6.41 18.69 3.84
CA GLY A 53 5.61 19.87 4.18
C GLY A 53 4.17 19.85 3.65
N LEU A 54 3.74 18.76 3.02
CA LEU A 54 2.40 18.61 2.42
C LEU A 54 1.62 17.45 3.04
N ASP A 55 2.26 16.33 3.34
CA ASP A 55 1.63 15.22 4.07
C ASP A 55 1.75 15.45 5.59
N PRO A 56 0.64 15.74 6.30
CA PRO A 56 0.67 15.97 7.74
C PRO A 56 0.99 14.68 8.53
N ALA A 57 0.87 13.51 7.92
CA ALA A 57 1.23 12.24 8.56
C ALA A 57 2.74 11.95 8.48
N ALA A 58 3.50 12.69 7.65
CA ALA A 58 4.93 12.51 7.54
C ALA A 58 5.65 13.12 8.76
N VAL A 59 6.42 12.29 9.48
CA VAL A 59 7.12 12.68 10.70
C VAL A 59 8.63 12.77 10.47
N PRO A 60 9.33 13.76 11.07
CA PRO A 60 10.78 13.85 11.01
C PRO A 60 11.42 12.76 11.88
N MET A 61 11.61 11.58 11.30
CA MET A 61 12.23 10.43 11.97
C MET A 61 13.56 10.07 11.29
N PRO A 62 14.71 10.27 11.94
CA PRO A 62 16.01 9.97 11.35
C PRO A 62 16.17 8.47 11.08
N LEU A 63 16.82 8.15 9.96
CA LEU A 63 17.30 6.80 9.67
C LEU A 63 18.61 6.56 10.40
N ARG A 64 18.75 5.37 10.98
CA ARG A 64 20.02 4.89 11.52
C ARG A 64 20.81 4.22 10.41
N ASP A 65 22.12 4.18 10.58
CA ASP A 65 23.01 3.47 9.68
C ASP A 65 22.78 1.95 9.84
N PRO A 66 22.38 1.21 8.79
CA PRO A 66 22.24 -0.24 8.88
C PRO A 66 23.58 -0.95 9.08
N THR A 67 24.72 -0.33 8.73
CA THR A 67 26.06 -0.93 8.90
C THR A 67 26.53 -0.93 10.35
N SER A 68 25.89 -0.16 11.22
CA SER A 68 26.19 -0.12 12.66
C SER A 68 25.47 -1.22 13.47
N VAL A 69 24.83 -2.19 12.80
CA VAL A 69 24.06 -3.25 13.46
C VAL A 69 24.94 -4.47 13.70
N GLU A 70 25.18 -4.80 14.96
CA GLU A 70 25.89 -6.02 15.35
C GLU A 70 24.95 -7.23 15.27
N LEU A 71 25.18 -8.10 14.28
CA LEU A 71 24.28 -9.22 13.98
C LEU A 71 24.19 -10.26 15.10
N ASN A 72 25.26 -10.42 15.88
CA ASN A 72 25.33 -11.37 17.01
C ASN A 72 24.53 -10.91 18.25
N GLU A 73 24.14 -9.64 18.32
CA GLU A 73 23.29 -9.11 19.38
C GLU A 73 21.79 -9.18 19.03
N LEU A 74 21.46 -9.59 17.80
CA LEU A 74 20.07 -9.64 17.34
C LEU A 74 19.30 -10.79 18.01
N ARG A 75 18.09 -10.47 18.45
CA ARG A 75 17.07 -11.44 18.87
C ARG A 75 16.02 -11.53 17.78
N VAL A 76 15.88 -12.70 17.17
CA VAL A 76 14.99 -12.94 16.04
C VAL A 76 13.92 -13.94 16.45
N ALA A 77 12.67 -13.50 16.46
CA ALA A 77 11.52 -14.39 16.53
C ALA A 77 11.09 -14.79 15.10
N TYR A 78 10.75 -16.06 14.89
CA TYR A 78 10.17 -16.54 13.64
C TYR A 78 8.97 -17.43 13.91
N TYR A 79 8.13 -17.63 12.89
CA TYR A 79 7.06 -18.62 12.89
C TYR A 79 6.86 -19.10 11.45
N ILE A 80 6.28 -20.30 11.28
CA ILE A 80 6.01 -20.88 9.96
C ILE A 80 4.52 -20.85 9.66
N ASP A 81 3.69 -21.21 10.64
CA ASP A 81 2.25 -21.24 10.52
C ASP A 81 1.60 -20.64 11.76
N ILE A 82 0.56 -19.84 11.54
CA ILE A 82 -0.26 -19.19 12.58
C ILE A 82 -1.72 -19.65 12.52
N GLY A 83 -2.08 -20.55 11.59
CA GLY A 83 -3.43 -21.11 11.46
C GLY A 83 -4.49 -20.14 10.95
N LEU A 84 -4.12 -18.96 10.43
CA LEU A 84 -5.05 -17.93 9.93
C LEU A 84 -5.25 -17.97 8.40
N ALA A 85 -4.46 -18.80 7.71
CA ALA A 85 -4.49 -18.97 6.27
C ALA A 85 -4.27 -20.45 5.94
N PRO A 86 -4.43 -20.88 4.68
CA PRO A 86 -4.02 -22.22 4.27
C PRO A 86 -2.56 -22.49 4.66
N PRO A 87 -2.23 -23.72 5.07
CA PRO A 87 -0.87 -24.07 5.47
C PRO A 87 0.16 -23.68 4.40
N PRO A 88 1.34 -23.18 4.80
CA PRO A 88 2.40 -22.83 3.85
C PRO A 88 2.91 -24.07 3.11
N SER A 89 3.43 -23.87 1.89
CA SER A 89 4.04 -24.96 1.13
C SER A 89 5.32 -25.47 1.82
N THR A 90 5.73 -26.69 1.50
CA THR A 90 6.99 -27.27 2.00
C THR A 90 8.19 -26.38 1.66
N GLU A 91 8.25 -25.86 0.44
CA GLU A 91 9.34 -24.98 -0.02
C GLU A 91 9.38 -23.66 0.77
N THR A 92 8.21 -23.14 1.16
CA THR A 92 8.12 -21.94 2.00
C THR A 92 8.64 -22.23 3.41
N CYS A 93 8.24 -23.36 3.99
CA CYS A 93 8.74 -23.80 5.29
C CYS A 93 10.26 -23.96 5.29
N GLU A 94 10.81 -24.62 4.26
CA GLU A 94 12.24 -24.84 4.10
C GLU A 94 13.01 -23.53 3.90
N ALA A 95 12.49 -22.60 3.11
CA ALA A 95 13.11 -21.29 2.92
C ALA A 95 13.19 -20.48 4.22
N VAL A 96 12.12 -20.50 5.04
CA VAL A 96 12.13 -19.85 6.36
C VAL A 96 13.16 -20.51 7.28
N ARG A 97 13.20 -21.85 7.35
CA ARG A 97 14.19 -22.58 8.17
C ARG A 97 15.64 -22.34 7.70
N ALA A 98 15.87 -22.25 6.39
CA ALA A 98 17.19 -21.91 5.87
C ALA A 98 17.63 -20.49 6.29
N ALA A 99 16.69 -19.53 6.28
CA ALA A 99 16.97 -18.17 6.75
C ALA A 99 17.28 -18.12 8.25
N THR A 100 16.58 -18.89 9.09
CA THR A 100 16.87 -18.96 10.54
C THR A 100 18.24 -19.56 10.83
N ILE A 101 18.64 -20.60 10.08
CA ILE A 101 19.99 -21.18 10.16
C ILE A 101 21.05 -20.15 9.76
N GLY A 102 20.83 -19.39 8.69
CA GLY A 102 21.73 -18.32 8.26
C GLY A 102 21.95 -17.26 9.35
N LEU A 103 20.86 -16.83 10.00
CA LEU A 103 20.92 -15.86 11.11
C LEU A 103 21.62 -16.43 12.34
N ALA A 104 21.35 -17.69 12.70
CA ALA A 104 22.01 -18.34 13.82
C ALA A 104 23.53 -18.52 13.57
N THR A 105 23.93 -18.78 12.32
CA THR A 105 25.34 -18.96 11.94
C THR A 105 26.17 -17.69 12.16
N VAL A 106 25.56 -16.51 12.02
CA VAL A 106 26.21 -15.22 12.29
C VAL A 106 26.07 -14.76 13.75
N GLY A 107 25.56 -15.63 14.63
CA GLY A 107 25.50 -15.41 16.08
C GLY A 107 24.19 -14.84 16.60
N ALA A 108 23.16 -14.62 15.77
CA ALA A 108 21.87 -14.11 16.24
C ALA A 108 21.14 -15.16 17.11
N SER A 109 20.44 -14.70 18.15
CA SER A 109 19.56 -15.55 18.96
C SER A 109 18.22 -15.73 18.25
N VAL A 110 17.98 -16.92 17.71
CA VAL A 110 16.75 -17.24 16.96
C VAL A 110 15.79 -18.10 17.79
N ARG A 111 14.50 -17.74 17.84
CA ARG A 111 13.44 -18.49 18.53
C ARG A 111 12.18 -18.61 17.70
N GLU A 112 11.52 -19.76 17.76
CA GLU A 112 10.20 -19.94 17.16
C GLU A 112 9.14 -19.41 18.12
N GLU A 113 8.52 -18.28 17.77
CA GLU A 113 7.53 -17.61 18.60
C GLU A 113 6.60 -16.77 17.71
N PRO A 114 5.29 -17.10 17.65
CA PRO A 114 4.33 -16.27 16.93
C PRO A 114 4.08 -14.96 17.68
N PRO A 115 3.80 -13.85 16.97
CA PRO A 115 3.48 -12.59 17.62
C PRO A 115 2.20 -12.72 18.46
N PRO A 116 2.17 -12.17 19.69
CA PRO A 116 1.01 -12.26 20.56
C PRO A 116 -0.20 -11.54 19.96
N GLY A 117 -1.38 -12.15 20.04
CA GLY A 117 -2.65 -11.55 19.60
C GLY A 117 -2.88 -11.55 18.08
N VAL A 118 -1.99 -12.19 17.30
CA VAL A 118 -2.08 -12.23 15.83
C VAL A 118 -3.39 -12.86 15.33
N GLU A 119 -3.96 -13.76 16.12
CA GLU A 119 -5.23 -14.42 15.85
C GLU A 119 -6.42 -13.46 15.73
N THR A 120 -6.34 -12.30 16.38
CA THR A 120 -7.37 -11.25 16.33
C THR A 120 -7.16 -10.26 15.19
N ALA A 121 -5.98 -10.27 14.55
CA ALA A 121 -5.65 -9.28 13.54
C ALA A 121 -6.61 -9.25 12.33
N PRO A 122 -7.09 -10.40 11.78
CA PRO A 122 -8.03 -10.38 10.65
C PRO A 122 -9.40 -9.78 11.00
N SER A 123 -9.92 -10.05 12.21
CA SER A 123 -11.20 -9.49 12.64
C SER A 123 -11.08 -7.99 12.89
N LEU A 124 -10.03 -7.57 13.62
CA LEU A 124 -9.74 -6.15 13.85
C LEU A 124 -9.53 -5.38 12.55
N TRP A 125 -8.81 -5.96 11.58
CA TRP A 125 -8.64 -5.35 10.27
C TRP A 125 -9.99 -5.13 9.57
N SER A 126 -10.85 -6.15 9.58
CA SER A 126 -12.17 -6.08 8.95
C SER A 126 -13.05 -5.02 9.61
N GLU A 127 -13.05 -4.96 10.95
CA GLU A 127 -13.78 -3.96 11.74
C GLU A 127 -13.29 -2.54 11.45
N ILE A 128 -11.98 -2.31 11.48
CA ILE A 128 -11.38 -1.00 11.17
C ILE A 128 -11.72 -0.57 9.73
N PHE A 129 -11.64 -1.50 8.79
CA PHE A 129 -11.86 -1.21 7.37
C PHE A 129 -13.28 -0.75 7.07
N VAL A 130 -14.28 -1.23 7.82
CA VAL A 130 -15.70 -0.84 7.65
C VAL A 130 -16.18 0.19 8.68
N ALA A 131 -15.35 0.56 9.66
CA ALA A 131 -15.73 1.40 10.80
C ALA A 131 -16.31 2.77 10.39
N ASP A 132 -15.89 3.31 9.24
CA ASP A 132 -16.37 4.59 8.74
C ASP A 132 -17.62 4.47 7.85
N GLY A 133 -18.20 3.27 7.72
CA GLY A 133 -19.35 3.00 6.86
C GLY A 133 -19.10 3.33 5.38
N GLY A 134 -17.84 3.28 4.93
CA GLY A 134 -17.42 3.64 3.57
C GLY A 134 -17.36 5.14 3.29
N ALA A 135 -17.37 5.99 4.33
CA ALA A 135 -17.32 7.44 4.15
C ALA A 135 -16.04 7.89 3.41
N GLY A 136 -14.88 7.34 3.75
CA GLY A 136 -13.61 7.60 3.07
C GLY A 136 -13.65 7.21 1.59
N MET A 137 -14.26 6.06 1.28
CA MET A 137 -14.44 5.60 -0.10
C MET A 137 -15.36 6.53 -0.90
N ARG A 138 -16.51 6.94 -0.36
CA ARG A 138 -17.42 7.88 -1.03
C ARG A 138 -16.73 9.21 -1.36
N ARG A 139 -16.02 9.80 -0.39
CA ARG A 139 -15.24 11.04 -0.61
C ARG A 139 -14.17 10.88 -1.68
N LEU A 140 -13.50 9.72 -1.73
CA LEU A 140 -12.50 9.43 -2.76
C LEU A 140 -13.16 9.38 -4.15
N LEU A 141 -14.28 8.67 -4.29
CA LEU A 141 -15.02 8.54 -5.55
C LEU A 141 -15.51 9.90 -6.06
N GLU A 142 -16.17 10.70 -5.22
CA GLU A 142 -16.63 12.05 -5.54
C GLU A 142 -15.48 12.93 -6.09
N LYS A 143 -14.29 12.85 -5.46
CA LYS A 143 -13.10 13.61 -5.90
C LYS A 143 -12.51 13.12 -7.22
N LEU A 144 -12.60 11.82 -7.51
CA LEU A 144 -12.13 11.26 -8.77
C LEU A 144 -13.09 11.62 -9.91
N GLU A 145 -14.40 11.57 -9.67
CA GLU A 145 -15.43 12.01 -10.61
C GLU A 145 -15.35 13.50 -10.93
N HIS A 146 -15.11 14.35 -9.93
CA HIS A 146 -14.89 15.78 -10.17
C HIS A 146 -13.60 16.06 -10.94
N ARG A 147 -12.54 15.23 -10.80
CA ARG A 147 -11.30 15.38 -11.57
C ARG A 147 -11.40 14.82 -12.98
N SER A 148 -12.14 13.75 -13.22
CA SER A 148 -12.40 13.26 -14.57
C SER A 148 -13.18 14.29 -15.38
N SER A 149 -14.21 14.91 -14.77
CA SER A 149 -14.97 16.01 -15.38
C SER A 149 -14.10 17.24 -15.68
N ARG A 150 -13.21 17.64 -14.76
CA ARG A 150 -12.28 18.77 -14.99
C ARG A 150 -11.17 18.47 -16.00
N ARG A 151 -10.68 17.22 -16.10
CA ARG A 151 -9.74 16.83 -17.18
C ARG A 151 -10.42 16.83 -18.54
N CYS A 152 -11.65 16.31 -18.63
CA CYS A 152 -12.46 16.40 -19.86
C CYS A 152 -12.77 17.85 -20.26
N ALA A 153 -12.91 18.76 -19.30
CA ALA A 153 -13.10 20.18 -19.55
C ALA A 153 -11.78 20.95 -19.80
N GLY A 154 -10.62 20.34 -19.51
CA GLY A 154 -9.31 21.01 -19.46
C GLY A 154 -8.28 20.59 -20.52
N GLU A 155 -8.50 19.49 -21.25
CA GLU A 155 -7.60 19.08 -22.35
C GLU A 155 -8.03 19.68 -23.69
N HIS A 156 -7.36 20.79 -24.02
CA HIS A 156 -7.03 21.27 -25.36
C HIS A 156 -8.17 21.63 -26.33
N VAL A 157 -8.53 22.92 -26.29
CA VAL A 157 -8.59 23.76 -27.50
C VAL A 157 -7.20 23.74 -28.17
N VAL A 158 -6.89 22.65 -28.87
CA VAL A 158 -5.99 22.72 -30.03
C VAL A 158 -6.91 22.84 -31.22
N ARG A 159 -6.91 24.02 -31.85
CA ARG A 159 -7.53 24.24 -33.17
C ARG A 159 -6.92 23.24 -34.16
N ARG A 160 -7.46 22.02 -34.25
CA ARG A 160 -7.33 21.21 -35.45
C ARG A 160 -8.30 21.79 -36.48
N ARG A 161 -7.74 22.52 -37.45
CA ARG A 161 -8.44 22.76 -38.72
C ARG A 161 -8.86 21.40 -39.27
N GLY A 162 -10.16 21.20 -39.46
CA GLY A 162 -10.72 20.09 -40.23
C GLY A 162 -10.92 18.78 -39.47
N ALA A 163 -11.89 18.74 -38.56
CA ALA A 163 -12.58 17.48 -38.22
C ALA A 163 -14.06 17.80 -37.92
N ARG A 164 -14.97 17.12 -38.61
CA ARG A 164 -16.42 17.35 -38.49
C ARG A 164 -16.92 16.89 -37.11
N PRO A 165 -17.90 17.59 -36.51
CA PRO A 165 -18.44 17.18 -35.22
C PRO A 165 -19.16 15.84 -35.32
N CYS A 166 -18.85 14.95 -34.37
CA CYS A 166 -19.52 13.66 -34.23
C CYS A 166 -20.87 13.89 -33.52
N ALA A 167 -21.97 13.51 -34.18
CA ALA A 167 -23.32 13.64 -33.62
C ALA A 167 -23.58 12.57 -32.53
N PRO A 168 -24.42 12.86 -31.51
CA PRO A 168 -24.76 11.88 -30.48
C PRO A 168 -25.70 10.78 -31.03
N PRO A 169 -25.60 9.53 -30.54
CA PRO A 169 -26.47 8.44 -30.97
C PRO A 169 -27.90 8.63 -30.43
N ASN A 170 -28.87 8.55 -31.34
CA ASN A 170 -30.31 8.53 -31.05
C ASN A 170 -30.68 7.30 -30.19
N LEU A 171 -31.05 7.50 -28.93
CA LEU A 171 -31.85 6.53 -28.19
C LEU A 171 -33.34 6.75 -28.53
N LYS A 172 -33.88 5.90 -29.41
CA LYS A 172 -35.33 5.70 -29.53
C LYS A 172 -35.80 4.79 -28.39
N ALA A 173 -36.73 5.28 -27.57
CA ALA A 173 -37.47 4.46 -26.61
C ALA A 173 -38.43 3.51 -27.36
N PRO A 174 -38.55 2.23 -26.99
CA PRO A 174 -39.61 1.38 -27.48
C PRO A 174 -40.91 1.60 -26.68
N SER A 175 -41.95 2.04 -27.38
CA SER A 175 -43.33 2.06 -26.93
C SER A 175 -43.89 0.62 -26.88
N LEU A 176 -44.22 0.13 -25.68
CA LEU A 176 -45.02 -1.09 -25.52
C LEU A 176 -46.51 -0.72 -25.59
N HIS A 177 -47.12 -1.03 -26.74
CA HIS A 177 -48.57 -1.13 -26.90
C HIS A 177 -49.03 -2.47 -26.32
N VAL A 178 -49.89 -2.44 -25.32
CA VAL A 178 -50.74 -3.58 -24.92
C VAL A 178 -52.16 -3.23 -25.39
N SER A 179 -52.73 -4.07 -26.25
CA SER A 179 -54.11 -3.99 -26.69
C SER A 179 -54.82 -5.30 -26.36
N ASN A 180 -55.97 -5.14 -25.69
CA ASN A 180 -57.02 -6.10 -25.31
C ASN A 180 -56.66 -7.26 -24.38
#